data_AF-A0A967VVY9-F1
#
_entry.id   AF-A0A967VVY9-F1
#
_cell.length_a   1.000
_cell.length_b   1.000
_cell.length_c   1.000
_cell.angle_alpha   90.00
_cell.angle_beta   90.00
_cell.angle_gamma   90.00
#
_symmetry.space_group_name_H-M   'P 1'
#
loop_
_entity.id
_entity.type
_entity.pdbx_description
1 polymer ?
#
loop_
_entity_poly.entity_id
_entity_poly.type
_entity_poly.pdbx_seq_one_letter_code
_entity_poly.pdbx_strand_id
1 'polypeptide(L)'
;AIVEEEEPNLPAQTQFVILADQSKDIRSVVNDLENNIIAGLILVVLVLYFFMGTRNGFLVGIAIPLSMLLSFIVISSMGYTLNMIVLFSLILALGMLVDNAIVIVENIYRHHEEGKGLLKAASDATSEVGMAVIASTVTTLLAFL
;
A
#
# COMPACT_ATOMS: atom_id res chain seq x y z
N ALA A 1 18.05 12.77 24.23
CA ALA A 1 17.43 12.03 25.37
C ALA A 1 18.44 11.90 26.52
N ILE A 2 19.16 10.78 26.70
CA ILE A 2 20.07 10.63 27.87
C ILE A 2 21.28 11.60 27.82
N VAL A 3 21.80 11.90 26.62
CA VAL A 3 22.96 12.80 26.44
C VAL A 3 22.61 14.27 26.71
N GLU A 4 21.37 14.70 26.42
CA GLU A 4 20.89 16.07 26.72
C GLU A 4 20.53 16.25 28.20
N GLU A 5 20.14 15.16 28.87
CA GLU A 5 19.72 15.20 30.27
C GLU A 5 20.92 15.26 31.23
N GLU A 6 22.06 14.70 30.84
CA GLU A 6 23.31 14.73 31.63
C GLU A 6 24.26 15.89 31.25
N GLU A 7 23.98 16.62 30.17
CA GLU A 7 24.75 17.80 29.73
C GLU A 7 25.01 18.83 30.85
N PRO A 8 24.07 19.12 31.78
CA PRO A 8 24.26 20.05 32.90
C PRO A 8 25.20 19.54 34.00
N ASN A 9 25.38 18.22 34.13
CA ASN A 9 26.19 17.59 35.20
C ASN A 9 27.65 17.37 34.79
N LEU A 10 27.98 17.67 33.53
CA LEU A 10 29.29 17.35 32.95
C LEU A 10 30.28 18.52 33.11
N PRO A 11 31.58 18.22 33.31
CA PRO A 11 32.63 19.25 33.36
C PRO A 11 32.62 20.13 32.11
N ALA A 12 32.78 21.45 32.28
CA ALA A 12 32.64 22.50 31.26
C ALA A 12 33.51 22.39 29.98
N GLN A 13 34.29 21.32 29.81
CA GLN A 13 35.13 21.04 28.64
C GLN A 13 34.81 19.70 27.95
N THR A 14 33.71 19.04 28.33
CA THR A 14 33.35 17.73 27.77
C THR A 14 32.52 17.91 26.51
N GLN A 15 33.03 17.48 25.36
CA GLN A 15 32.29 17.47 24.09
C GLN A 15 31.75 16.07 23.81
N PHE A 16 30.43 15.95 23.73
CA PHE A 16 29.77 14.73 23.29
C PHE A 16 29.67 14.72 21.76
N VAL A 17 30.23 13.69 21.14
CA VAL A 17 30.08 13.43 19.71
C VAL A 17 29.42 12.08 19.56
N ILE A 18 28.23 12.07 18.95
CA ILE A 18 27.55 10.82 18.63
C ILE A 18 28.21 10.23 17.38
N LEU A 19 28.98 9.15 17.58
CA LEU A 19 29.74 8.50 16.52
C LEU A 19 28.91 7.51 15.69
N ALA A 20 27.84 6.94 16.26
CA ALA A 20 27.07 5.86 15.64
C ALA A 20 25.55 6.01 15.86
N ASP A 21 24.96 7.05 15.26
CA ASP A 21 23.51 7.28 15.29
C ASP A 21 22.79 6.53 14.16
N GLN A 22 22.50 5.25 14.38
CA GLN A 22 21.74 4.43 13.41
C GLN A 22 20.30 4.94 13.19
N SER A 23 19.76 5.78 14.08
CA SER A 23 18.40 6.29 13.92
C SER A 23 18.29 7.23 12.73
N LYS A 24 19.37 7.96 12.40
CA LYS A 24 19.43 8.82 11.21
C LYS A 24 19.40 8.01 9.93
N ASP A 25 20.17 6.94 9.88
CA ASP A 25 20.20 6.04 8.72
C ASP A 25 18.85 5.36 8.52
N ILE A 26 18.25 4.81 9.59
CA ILE A 26 16.93 4.19 9.53
C ILE A 26 15.86 5.20 9.08
N ARG A 27 15.87 6.43 9.62
CA ARG A 27 14.93 7.48 9.20
C ARG A 27 15.12 7.86 7.73
N SER A 28 16.36 7.96 7.25
CA SER A 28 16.63 8.23 5.83
C SER A 28 16.05 7.13 4.96
N VAL A 29 16.35 5.86 5.29
CA VAL A 29 15.87 4.72 4.51
C VAL A 29 14.34 4.59 4.54
N VAL A 30 13.69 4.89 5.68
CA VAL A 30 12.22 4.94 5.78
C VAL A 30 11.64 6.06 4.90
N ASN A 31 12.23 7.25 4.94
CA ASN A 31 11.79 8.37 4.09
C ASN A 31 11.97 8.06 2.60
N ASP A 32 13.09 7.43 2.23
CA ASP A 32 13.34 7.01 0.86
C ASP A 32 12.31 5.97 0.41
N LEU A 33 11.96 5.03 1.30
CA LEU A 33 10.92 4.04 1.01
C LEU A 33 9.55 4.70 0.85
N GLU A 34 9.18 5.62 1.73
CA GLU A 34 7.92 6.37 1.64
C GLU A 34 7.82 7.12 0.30
N ASN A 35 8.88 7.82 -0.10
CA ASN A 35 8.93 8.51 -1.39
C ASN A 35 8.80 7.54 -2.57
N ASN A 36 9.48 6.39 -2.52
CA ASN A 36 9.39 5.38 -3.57
C ASN A 36 7.97 4.78 -3.67
N ILE A 37 7.29 4.56 -2.55
CA ILE A 37 5.89 4.10 -2.52
C ILE A 37 4.98 5.13 -3.19
N ILE A 38 5.11 6.41 -2.81
CA ILE A 38 4.28 7.49 -3.36
C ILE A 38 4.52 7.63 -4.87
N ALA A 39 5.79 7.62 -5.31
CA ALA A 39 6.14 7.69 -6.72
C ALA A 39 5.59 6.49 -7.51
N GLY A 40 5.71 5.28 -6.96
CA GLY A 40 5.14 4.06 -7.55
C GLY A 40 3.62 4.12 -7.67
N LEU A 41 2.94 4.57 -6.62
CA LEU A 41 1.48 4.74 -6.62
C LEU A 41 1.03 5.74 -7.69
N ILE A 42 1.69 6.89 -7.79
CA ILE A 42 1.39 7.90 -8.81
C ILE A 42 1.57 7.30 -10.22
N LEU A 43 2.64 6.54 -10.44
CA LEU A 43 2.90 5.91 -11.73
C LEU A 43 1.80 4.90 -12.09
N VAL A 44 1.40 4.04 -11.16
CA VAL A 44 0.30 3.08 -11.37
C VAL A 44 -0.99 3.81 -11.72
N VAL A 45 -1.36 4.84 -10.95
CA VAL A 45 -2.57 5.64 -11.22
C VAL A 45 -2.52 6.29 -12.61
N LEU A 46 -1.38 6.85 -13.01
CA LEU A 46 -1.21 7.44 -14.34
C LEU A 46 -1.37 6.42 -15.46
N VAL A 47 -0.76 5.23 -15.33
CA VAL A 47 -0.90 4.14 -16.29
C VAL A 47 -2.37 3.70 -16.39
N LEU A 48 -3.04 3.50 -15.26
CA LEU A 48 -4.46 3.13 -15.24
C LEU A 48 -5.34 4.20 -15.88
N TYR A 49 -5.04 5.48 -15.65
CA TYR A 49 -5.78 6.59 -16.27
C TYR A 49 -5.63 6.60 -17.80
N PHE A 50 -4.46 6.23 -18.30
CA PHE A 50 -4.18 6.15 -19.74
C PHE A 50 -4.85 4.93 -20.39
N PHE A 51 -4.82 3.75 -19.75
CA PHE A 51 -5.33 2.51 -20.33
C PHE A 51 -6.83 2.28 -20.10
N MET A 52 -7.37 2.60 -18.92
CA MET A 52 -8.77 2.30 -18.55
C MET A 52 -9.71 3.51 -18.70
N GLY A 53 -9.19 4.66 -19.09
CA GLY A 53 -9.93 5.91 -19.16
C GLY A 53 -10.23 6.54 -17.78
N THR A 54 -10.80 7.74 -17.81
CA THR A 54 -10.88 8.63 -16.64
C THR A 54 -11.79 8.09 -15.53
N ARG A 55 -12.90 7.44 -15.88
CA ARG A 55 -13.91 6.98 -14.92
C ARG A 55 -13.49 5.70 -14.20
N ASN A 56 -13.02 4.70 -14.94
CA ASN A 56 -12.61 3.41 -14.37
C ASN A 56 -11.28 3.54 -13.64
N GLY A 57 -10.32 4.27 -14.22
CA GLY A 57 -9.03 4.54 -13.58
C GLY A 57 -9.17 5.32 -12.27
N PHE A 58 -10.13 6.24 -12.17
CA PHE A 58 -10.40 6.96 -10.91
C PHE A 58 -10.95 6.05 -9.80
N LEU A 59 -11.87 5.13 -10.13
CA LEU A 59 -12.41 4.18 -9.17
C LEU A 59 -11.32 3.26 -8.59
N VAL A 60 -10.46 2.71 -9.46
CA VAL A 60 -9.32 1.89 -9.03
C VAL A 60 -8.31 2.75 -8.27
N GLY A 61 -8.02 3.96 -8.75
CA GLY A 61 -7.08 4.88 -8.12
C GLY A 61 -7.45 5.28 -6.69
N ILE A 62 -8.75 5.35 -6.34
CA ILE A 62 -9.21 5.56 -4.95
C ILE A 62 -9.14 4.27 -4.13
N ALA A 63 -9.35 3.11 -4.75
CA ALA A 63 -9.30 1.83 -4.05
C ALA A 63 -7.92 1.57 -3.45
N ILE A 64 -6.83 1.93 -4.16
CA ILE A 64 -5.45 1.65 -3.73
C ILE A 64 -5.11 2.35 -2.40
N PRO A 65 -5.25 3.69 -2.24
CA PRO A 65 -5.01 4.36 -0.96
C PRO A 65 -5.95 3.90 0.16
N LEU A 66 -7.22 3.63 -0.18
CA LEU A 66 -8.21 3.19 0.81
C LEU A 66 -7.83 1.82 1.38
N SER A 67 -7.35 0.89 0.54
CA SER A 67 -6.85 -0.41 0.96
C SER A 67 -5.62 -0.28 1.86
N MET A 68 -4.66 0.59 1.52
CA MET A 68 -3.49 0.83 2.38
C MET A 68 -3.90 1.40 3.75
N LEU A 69 -4.83 2.35 3.76
CA LEU A 69 -5.33 2.96 4.99
C LEU A 69 -6.01 1.92 5.88
N LEU A 70 -6.84 1.04 5.31
CA LEU A 70 -7.44 -0.08 6.03
C LEU A 70 -6.37 -1.01 6.60
N SER A 71 -5.34 -1.35 5.84
CA SER A 71 -4.23 -2.17 6.33
C SER A 71 -3.50 -1.51 7.51
N PHE A 72 -3.25 -0.20 7.47
CA PHE A 72 -2.65 0.53 8.59
C PHE A 72 -3.52 0.51 9.84
N ILE A 73 -4.84 0.69 9.70
CA ILE A 73 -5.77 0.60 10.84
C ILE A 73 -5.69 -0.78 11.48
N VAL A 74 -5.71 -1.85 10.68
CA VAL A 74 -5.65 -3.22 11.19
C VAL A 74 -4.32 -3.48 11.89
N ILE A 75 -3.19 -3.16 11.26
CA ILE A 75 -1.85 -3.35 11.84
C ILE A 75 -1.68 -2.55 13.13
N SER A 76 -2.14 -1.29 13.14
CA SER A 76 -2.09 -0.44 14.33
C SER A 76 -2.99 -0.99 15.46
N SER A 77 -4.16 -1.54 15.13
CA SER A 77 -5.05 -2.16 16.13
C SER A 77 -4.46 -3.42 16.76
N MET A 78 -3.56 -4.11 16.06
CA MET A 78 -2.81 -5.25 16.59
C MET A 78 -1.59 -4.83 17.43
N GLY A 79 -1.30 -3.53 17.55
CA GLY A 79 -0.18 -2.99 18.33
C GLY A 79 1.18 -3.04 17.62
N TYR A 80 1.21 -3.30 16.30
CA TYR A 80 2.45 -3.27 15.53
C TYR A 80 2.82 -1.83 15.15
N THR A 81 4.13 -1.53 15.16
CA THR A 81 4.66 -0.25 14.71
C THR A 81 4.99 -0.29 13.23
N LEU A 82 5.00 0.89 12.60
CA LEU A 82 5.48 1.05 11.24
C LEU A 82 7.00 0.87 11.23
N ASN A 83 7.49 -0.10 10.47
CA ASN A 83 8.90 -0.33 10.23
C ASN A 83 9.12 -0.71 8.77
N MET A 84 10.40 -0.81 8.38
CA MET A 84 10.78 -1.15 7.01
C MET A 84 10.13 -2.44 6.51
N ILE A 85 10.10 -3.50 7.32
CA ILE A 85 9.54 -4.80 6.95
C ILE A 85 8.02 -4.67 6.75
N VAL A 86 7.32 -3.96 7.64
CA VAL A 86 5.87 -3.72 7.52
C VAL A 86 5.56 -2.95 6.24
N LEU A 87 6.33 -1.90 5.94
CA LEU A 87 6.15 -1.12 4.71
C LEU A 87 6.40 -1.97 3.46
N PHE A 88 7.47 -2.78 3.43
CA PHE A 88 7.72 -3.71 2.32
C PHE A 88 6.60 -4.74 2.13
N SER A 89 6.13 -5.35 3.21
CA SER A 89 5.02 -6.30 3.17
C SER A 89 3.74 -5.65 2.62
N LEU A 90 3.47 -4.40 3.00
CA LEU A 90 2.33 -3.65 2.48
C LEU A 90 2.45 -3.36 0.99
N ILE A 91 3.64 -3.02 0.48
CA ILE A 91 3.86 -2.82 -0.96
C ILE A 91 3.57 -4.12 -1.74
N LEU A 92 4.11 -5.24 -1.27
CA LEU A 92 3.92 -6.54 -1.92
C LEU A 92 2.43 -6.93 -1.90
N ALA A 93 1.78 -6.80 -0.75
CA ALA A 93 0.36 -7.08 -0.59
C ALA A 93 -0.50 -6.16 -1.46
N LEU A 94 -0.14 -4.88 -1.56
CA LEU A 94 -0.84 -3.91 -2.39
C LEU A 94 -0.82 -4.34 -3.86
N GLY A 95 0.35 -4.65 -4.42
CA GLY A 95 0.47 -5.07 -5.82
C GLY A 95 -0.45 -6.24 -6.16
N MET A 96 -0.44 -7.29 -5.32
CA MET A 96 -1.31 -8.45 -5.50
C MET A 96 -2.80 -8.14 -5.32
N LEU A 97 -3.15 -7.15 -4.48
CA LEU A 97 -4.54 -6.72 -4.28
C LEU A 97 -5.06 -5.88 -5.45
N VAL A 98 -4.23 -4.97 -5.97
CA VAL A 98 -4.61 -4.08 -7.09
C VAL A 98 -4.94 -4.91 -8.33
N ASP A 99 -4.16 -5.95 -8.62
CA ASP A 99 -4.39 -6.81 -9.78
C ASP A 99 -5.81 -7.41 -9.77
N ASN A 100 -6.25 -7.92 -8.62
CA ASN A 100 -7.60 -8.47 -8.47
C ASN A 100 -8.70 -7.41 -8.65
N ALA A 101 -8.47 -6.19 -8.13
CA ALA A 101 -9.40 -5.08 -8.29
C ALA A 101 -9.51 -4.63 -9.77
N ILE A 102 -8.39 -4.59 -10.49
CA ILE A 102 -8.35 -4.25 -11.92
C ILE A 102 -9.17 -5.26 -12.73
N VAL A 103 -8.94 -6.56 -12.52
CA VAL A 103 -9.65 -7.63 -13.24
C VAL A 103 -11.17 -7.53 -13.07
N ILE A 104 -11.64 -7.24 -11.85
CA ILE A 104 -13.08 -7.06 -11.59
C ILE A 104 -13.61 -5.84 -12.32
N VAL A 105 -12.96 -4.67 -12.19
CA VAL A 105 -13.44 -3.42 -12.81
C VAL A 105 -13.45 -3.53 -14.33
N GLU A 106 -12.43 -4.14 -14.91
CA GLU A 106 -12.37 -4.36 -16.36
C GLU A 106 -13.45 -5.33 -16.83
N ASN A 107 -13.74 -6.39 -16.07
CA ASN A 107 -14.85 -7.29 -16.43
C ASN A 107 -16.22 -6.61 -16.33
N ILE A 108 -16.43 -5.76 -15.32
CA ILE A 108 -17.65 -4.95 -15.18
C ILE A 108 -17.79 -4.01 -16.38
N TYR A 109 -16.70 -3.38 -16.79
CA TYR A 109 -16.70 -2.48 -17.93
C TYR A 109 -17.01 -3.23 -19.24
N ARG A 110 -16.38 -4.39 -19.47
CA ARG A 110 -16.68 -5.29 -20.60
C ARG A 110 -18.17 -5.64 -20.68
N HIS A 111 -18.75 -6.07 -19.55
CA HIS A 111 -20.18 -6.38 -19.45
C HIS A 111 -21.08 -5.18 -19.73
N HIS A 112 -20.64 -3.98 -19.36
CA HIS A 112 -21.38 -2.76 -19.63
C HIS A 112 -21.34 -2.38 -21.11
N GLU A 113 -20.19 -2.55 -21.79
CA GLU A 113 -20.05 -2.33 -23.23
C GLU A 113 -20.86 -3.33 -24.07
N GLU A 114 -21.11 -4.54 -23.56
CA GLU A 114 -22.03 -5.51 -24.15
C GLU A 114 -23.52 -5.10 -24.06
N GLY A 115 -23.82 -3.93 -23.48
CA GLY A 115 -25.16 -3.35 -23.40
C GLY A 115 -25.92 -3.68 -22.11
N LYS A 116 -25.28 -4.32 -21.12
CA LYS A 116 -25.89 -4.54 -19.81
C LYS A 116 -25.91 -3.24 -19.00
N GLY A 117 -27.01 -2.98 -18.29
CA GLY A 117 -27.07 -1.88 -17.33
C GLY A 117 -26.06 -2.07 -16.19
N LEU A 118 -25.49 -0.97 -15.66
CA LEU A 118 -24.39 -0.97 -14.68
C LEU A 118 -24.56 -1.96 -13.52
N LEU A 119 -25.75 -2.02 -12.90
CA LEU A 119 -26.02 -2.94 -11.78
C LEU A 119 -25.97 -4.41 -12.21
N LYS A 120 -26.51 -4.72 -13.39
CA LYS A 120 -26.50 -6.08 -13.94
C LYS A 120 -25.10 -6.47 -14.42
N ALA A 121 -24.39 -5.54 -15.06
CA ALA A 121 -22.99 -5.71 -15.42
C ALA A 121 -22.12 -6.00 -14.19
N ALA A 122 -22.30 -5.24 -13.11
CA ALA A 122 -21.57 -5.45 -11.85
C ALA A 122 -21.83 -6.84 -11.25
N SER A 123 -23.10 -7.26 -11.20
CA SER A 123 -23.48 -8.57 -10.67
C SER A 123 -22.92 -9.72 -11.52
N ASP A 124 -23.16 -9.69 -12.83
CA ASP A 124 -22.76 -10.75 -13.76
C ASP A 124 -21.22 -10.86 -13.80
N ALA A 125 -20.52 -9.73 -13.97
CA ALA A 125 -19.06 -9.71 -14.05
C ALA A 125 -18.41 -10.22 -12.76
N THR A 126 -18.90 -9.82 -11.60
CA THR A 126 -18.37 -10.30 -10.31
C THR A 126 -18.62 -11.79 -10.13
N SER A 127 -19.78 -12.30 -10.57
CA SER A 127 -20.09 -13.74 -10.47
C SER A 127 -19.22 -14.60 -11.38
N GLU A 128 -18.81 -14.07 -12.54
CA GLU A 128 -17.95 -14.79 -13.50
C GLU A 128 -16.52 -14.96 -12.98
N VAL A 129 -15.93 -13.91 -12.41
CA VAL A 129 -14.52 -13.93 -11.94
C VAL A 129 -14.37 -14.21 -10.45
N GLY A 130 -15.48 -14.26 -9.69
CA GLY A 130 -15.45 -14.35 -8.23
C GLY A 130 -14.68 -15.55 -7.70
N MET A 131 -14.86 -16.73 -8.28
CA MET A 131 -14.12 -17.94 -7.88
C MET A 131 -12.62 -17.81 -8.16
N ALA A 132 -12.23 -17.17 -9.26
CA ALA A 132 -10.83 -16.96 -9.60
C ALA A 132 -10.15 -15.99 -8.63
N VAL A 133 -10.82 -14.88 -8.28
CA VAL A 133 -10.29 -13.89 -7.33
C VAL A 133 -10.18 -14.46 -5.92
N ILE A 134 -11.17 -15.24 -5.47
CA ILE A 134 -11.10 -15.94 -4.17
C ILE A 134 -9.95 -16.93 -4.17
N ALA A 135 -9.82 -17.75 -5.22
CA ALA A 135 -8.72 -18.70 -5.34
C ALA A 135 -7.36 -18.00 -5.30
N SER A 136 -7.18 -16.90 -6.05
CA SER A 136 -5.96 -16.10 -6.03
C SER A 136 -5.65 -15.59 -4.62
N THR A 137 -6.66 -15.06 -3.92
CA THR A 137 -6.48 -14.53 -2.55
C THR A 137 -6.07 -15.64 -1.59
N VAL A 138 -6.72 -16.81 -1.65
CA VAL A 138 -6.38 -17.96 -0.79
C VAL A 138 -4.98 -18.47 -1.10
N THR A 139 -4.59 -18.57 -2.37
CA THR A 139 -3.24 -18.97 -2.75
C THR A 139 -2.19 -18.01 -2.20
N THR A 140 -2.43 -16.70 -2.30
CA THR A 140 -1.54 -15.70 -1.70
C THR A 140 -1.46 -15.89 -0.19
N LEU A 141 -2.59 -16.03 0.51
CA LEU A 141 -2.59 -16.25 1.95
C LEU A 141 -1.79 -17.49 2.35
N LEU A 142 -1.99 -18.62 1.66
CA LEU A 142 -1.28 -19.87 1.93
C LEU A 142 0.23 -19.80 1.63
N ALA A 143 0.66 -18.92 0.73
CA ALA A 143 2.08 -18.73 0.45
C ALA A 143 2.81 -17.93 1.55
N PHE A 144 2.09 -17.10 2.30
CA PHE A 144 2.64 -16.26 3.37
C PHE A 144 2.38 -16.79 4.80
N LEU A 145 1.56 -17.83 4.94
CA LEU A 145 1.25 -18.53 6.20
C LEU A 145 2.30 -19.61 6.49
#